data_AF-A0A3S1M9H8-F1
#
_entry.id   AF-A0A3S1M9H8-F1
#
_cell.length_a   1.000
_cell.length_b   1.000
_cell.length_c   1.000
_cell.angle_alpha   90.00
_cell.angle_beta   90.00
_cell.angle_gamma   90.00
#
_symmetry.space_group_name_H-M   'P 1'
#
loop_
_entity.id
_entity.type
_entity.pdbx_description
1 polymer ?
#
loop_
_entity_poly.entity_id
_entity_poly.type
_entity_poly.pdbx_seq_one_letter_code
_entity_poly.pdbx_strand_id
1 'polypeptide(L)'
;GKSTIANLFEKKLFATGRHTYILDGDNVRHGLNRDLGFTDADRVENIRRVAEVARLMADAGLIVIVSFISPFSAERRMARELMANGEFVEVFVDTPFEECARRDPKGLYARALNGEIKNFTGVDSPYEAPENPEIHLKTLGKSAEEMVEA
;
A
#
# COMPACT_ATOMS: atom_id res chain seq x y z
N GLY A 1 0.39 0.10 9.57
CA GLY A 1 -0.20 -1.25 9.41
C GLY A 1 0.38 -1.97 8.21
N LYS A 2 0.14 -1.44 7.00
CA LYS A 2 0.53 -2.05 5.72
C LYS A 2 1.94 -2.66 5.68
N SER A 3 3.00 -1.88 5.92
CA SER A 3 4.38 -2.39 5.85
C SER A 3 4.66 -3.51 6.87
N THR A 4 4.10 -3.43 8.08
CA THR A 4 4.24 -4.48 9.09
C THR A 4 3.60 -5.79 8.63
N ILE A 5 2.36 -5.72 8.13
CA ILE A 5 1.62 -6.89 7.62
C ILE A 5 2.33 -7.47 6.39
N ALA A 6 2.74 -6.62 5.44
CA ALA A 6 3.47 -7.01 4.24
C ALA A 6 4.77 -7.74 4.56
N ASN A 7 5.58 -7.21 5.49
CA ASN A 7 6.85 -7.84 5.90
C ASN A 7 6.64 -9.19 6.60
N LEU A 8 5.60 -9.32 7.43
CA LEU A 8 5.29 -10.59 8.09
C LEU A 8 4.74 -11.63 7.12
N PHE A 9 3.87 -11.21 6.20
CA PHE A 9 3.32 -12.06 5.15
C PHE A 9 4.42 -12.57 4.21
N GLU A 10 5.31 -11.67 3.77
CA GLU A 10 6.48 -12.00 2.96
C GLU A 10 7.35 -13.05 3.63
N LYS A 11 7.70 -12.86 4.91
CA LYS A 11 8.48 -13.83 5.69
C LYS A 11 7.84 -15.22 5.71
N LYS A 12 6.52 -15.30 5.86
CA LYS A 12 5.80 -16.59 5.85
C LYS A 12 5.82 -17.25 4.48
N LEU A 13 5.56 -16.50 3.42
CA LEU A 13 5.64 -17.02 2.05
C LEU A 13 7.05 -17.49 1.72
N PHE A 14 8.07 -16.69 2.05
CA PHE A 14 9.47 -17.04 1.85
C PHE A 14 9.86 -18.32 2.62
N ALA A 15 9.41 -18.46 3.87
CA ALA A 15 9.64 -19.69 4.67
C ALA A 15 9.00 -20.95 4.04
N THR A 16 7.99 -20.78 3.18
CA THR A 16 7.37 -21.88 2.40
C THR A 16 7.99 -22.08 1.01
N GLY A 17 9.13 -21.44 0.72
CA GLY A 17 9.86 -21.58 -0.54
C GLY A 17 9.26 -20.80 -1.72
N ARG A 18 8.38 -19.81 -1.45
CA ARG A 18 7.80 -18.96 -2.49
C ARG A 18 8.70 -17.76 -2.77
N HIS A 19 8.86 -17.42 -4.04
CA HIS A 19 9.63 -16.25 -4.46
C HIS A 19 8.78 -14.99 -4.35
N THR A 20 9.15 -14.12 -3.43
CA THR A 20 8.42 -12.90 -3.07
C THR A 20 9.24 -11.64 -3.33
N TYR A 21 8.56 -10.52 -3.56
CA TYR A 21 9.19 -9.21 -3.52
C TYR A 21 8.22 -8.15 -2.99
N ILE A 22 8.70 -7.26 -2.12
CA ILE A 22 7.91 -6.14 -1.60
C ILE A 22 8.22 -4.88 -2.42
N LEU A 23 7.18 -4.26 -2.97
CA LEU A 23 7.22 -2.89 -3.46
C LEU A 23 6.60 -1.98 -2.41
N ASP A 24 7.36 -1.01 -1.89
CA ASP A 24 6.89 -0.07 -0.88
C ASP A 24 7.31 1.37 -1.17
N GLY A 25 6.75 2.29 -0.38
CA GLY A 25 7.03 3.71 -0.56
C GLY A 25 8.49 4.08 -0.36
N ASP A 26 9.25 3.33 0.45
CA ASP A 26 10.62 3.65 0.80
C ASP A 26 11.61 3.14 -0.28
N ASN A 27 11.37 1.98 -0.88
CA ASN A 27 12.24 1.41 -1.92
C ASN A 27 12.00 2.02 -3.31
N VAL A 28 10.76 2.33 -3.68
CA VAL A 28 10.46 2.89 -5.01
C VAL A 28 10.75 4.39 -5.06
N ARG A 29 10.47 5.16 -3.99
CA ARG A 29 10.65 6.63 -4.00
C ARG A 29 12.11 7.08 -3.94
N HIS A 30 13.04 6.23 -3.51
CA HIS A 30 14.48 6.55 -3.60
C HIS A 30 15.08 6.27 -4.99
N GLY A 31 14.41 5.45 -5.81
CA GLY A 31 14.88 5.04 -7.13
C GLY A 31 13.91 5.44 -8.23
N LEU A 32 13.05 4.49 -8.61
CA LEU A 32 12.14 4.58 -9.76
C LEU A 32 11.25 5.83 -9.75
N ASN A 33 10.80 6.27 -8.57
CA ASN A 33 9.86 7.38 -8.40
C ASN A 33 10.49 8.58 -7.66
N ARG A 34 11.81 8.74 -7.71
CA ARG A 34 12.53 9.84 -7.03
C ARG A 34 12.18 11.23 -7.55
N ASP A 35 11.68 11.30 -8.77
CA ASP A 35 11.23 12.52 -9.47
C ASP A 35 9.80 12.94 -9.08
N LEU A 36 9.04 12.08 -8.38
CA LEU A 36 7.63 12.32 -8.08
C LEU A 36 7.44 12.91 -6.68
N GLY A 37 6.69 14.00 -6.61
CA GLY A 37 6.29 14.64 -5.36
C GLY A 37 5.09 13.98 -4.68
N PHE A 38 4.21 14.84 -4.15
CA PHE A 38 3.00 14.46 -3.41
C PHE A 38 1.73 15.15 -3.94
N THR A 39 1.80 15.75 -5.13
CA THR A 39 0.61 16.24 -5.83
C THR A 39 -0.27 15.05 -6.24
N ASP A 40 -1.55 15.28 -6.52
CA ASP A 40 -2.44 14.20 -6.96
C ASP A 40 -1.94 13.54 -8.26
N ALA A 41 -1.46 14.34 -9.22
CA ALA A 41 -0.86 13.83 -10.46
C ALA A 41 0.39 12.97 -10.19
N ASP A 42 1.29 13.39 -9.29
CA ASP A 42 2.46 12.60 -8.91
C ASP A 42 2.07 11.29 -8.22
N ARG A 43 0.99 11.31 -7.43
CA ARG A 43 0.48 10.10 -6.76
C ARG A 43 -0.09 9.11 -7.76
N VAL A 44 -0.85 9.60 -8.74
CA VAL A 44 -1.38 8.79 -9.86
C VAL A 44 -0.24 8.13 -10.61
N GLU A 45 0.78 8.91 -11.02
CA GLU A 45 1.94 8.40 -11.75
C GLU A 45 2.78 7.43 -10.90
N ASN A 46 2.90 7.70 -9.59
CA ASN A 46 3.60 6.82 -8.67
C ASN A 46 2.94 5.43 -8.64
N ILE A 47 1.60 5.37 -8.54
CA ILE A 47 0.88 4.09 -8.54
C ILE A 47 0.93 3.42 -9.92
N ARG A 48 0.82 4.17 -11.02
CA ARG A 48 0.96 3.64 -12.38
C ARG A 48 2.31 2.95 -12.61
N ARG A 49 3.43 3.59 -12.23
CA ARG A 49 4.77 3.01 -12.34
C ARG A 49 4.92 1.74 -11.50
N VAL A 50 4.42 1.76 -10.26
CA VAL A 50 4.45 0.61 -9.35
C VAL A 50 3.63 -0.56 -9.92
N ALA A 51 2.44 -0.29 -10.47
CA ALA A 51 1.59 -1.32 -11.04
C ALA A 51 2.22 -2.01 -12.26
N GLU A 52 2.86 -1.25 -13.15
CA GLU A 52 3.59 -1.81 -14.30
C GLU A 52 4.78 -2.68 -13.86
N VAL A 53 5.54 -2.24 -12.86
CA VAL A 53 6.65 -3.05 -12.31
C VAL A 53 6.11 -4.30 -11.64
N ALA A 54 5.04 -4.20 -10.86
CA ALA A 54 4.40 -5.34 -10.24
C ALA A 54 3.94 -6.36 -11.29
N ARG A 55 3.36 -5.89 -12.41
CA ARG A 55 2.93 -6.74 -13.52
C ARG A 55 4.10 -7.48 -14.16
N LEU A 56 5.20 -6.81 -14.45
CA LEU A 56 6.41 -7.45 -15.02
C LEU A 56 7.03 -8.47 -14.07
N MET A 57 7.02 -8.20 -12.75
CA MET A 57 7.55 -9.13 -11.77
C MET A 57 6.62 -10.34 -11.55
N ALA A 58 5.30 -10.13 -11.60
CA ALA A 58 4.32 -11.21 -11.58
C ALA A 58 4.44 -12.11 -12.81
N ASP A 59 4.59 -11.52 -14.01
CA ASP A 59 4.86 -12.23 -15.27
C ASP A 59 6.16 -13.05 -15.20
N ALA A 60 7.17 -12.55 -14.48
CA ALA A 60 8.41 -13.28 -14.19
C ALA A 60 8.26 -14.39 -13.12
N GLY A 61 7.06 -14.61 -12.59
CA GLY A 61 6.74 -15.68 -11.65
C GLY A 61 6.91 -15.34 -10.16
N LEU A 62 7.05 -14.06 -9.80
CA LEU A 62 7.13 -13.63 -8.40
C LEU A 62 5.75 -13.32 -7.82
N ILE A 63 5.62 -13.55 -6.50
CA ILE A 63 4.53 -12.98 -5.70
C ILE A 63 4.94 -11.58 -5.28
N VAL A 64 4.26 -10.57 -5.83
CA VAL A 64 4.58 -9.16 -5.55
C VAL A 64 3.64 -8.60 -4.49
N ILE A 65 4.20 -8.05 -3.41
CA ILE A 65 3.44 -7.46 -2.30
C ILE A 65 3.61 -5.94 -2.37
N VAL A 66 2.53 -5.23 -2.71
CA VAL A 66 2.54 -3.77 -2.90
C VAL A 66 1.95 -3.10 -1.65
N SER A 67 2.75 -2.31 -0.91
CA SER A 67 2.35 -1.73 0.39
C SER A 67 2.24 -0.19 0.39
N PHE A 68 1.77 0.38 -0.72
CA PHE A 68 1.58 1.82 -0.88
C PHE A 68 0.27 2.32 -0.25
N ILE A 69 0.21 3.63 -0.01
CA ILE A 69 -1.07 4.32 0.17
C ILE A 69 -1.63 4.59 -1.23
N SER A 70 -2.75 3.95 -1.56
CA SER A 70 -3.50 4.12 -2.81
C SER A 70 -4.87 4.75 -2.50
N PRO A 71 -4.93 6.10 -2.38
CA PRO A 71 -6.10 6.77 -1.83
C PRO A 71 -7.31 6.76 -2.77
N PHE A 72 -7.13 6.81 -4.10
CA PHE A 72 -8.26 6.86 -5.02
C PHE A 72 -8.55 5.48 -5.64
N SER A 73 -9.84 5.26 -5.88
CA SER A 73 -10.37 4.02 -6.44
C SER A 73 -9.94 3.82 -7.89
N ALA A 74 -9.72 4.90 -8.63
CA ALA A 74 -9.32 4.86 -10.03
C ALA A 74 -7.95 4.19 -10.21
N GLU A 75 -6.94 4.49 -9.39
CA GLU A 75 -5.62 3.88 -9.55
C GLU A 75 -5.61 2.43 -9.09
N ARG A 76 -6.40 2.07 -8.07
CA ARG A 76 -6.56 0.67 -7.64
C ARG A 76 -7.21 -0.16 -8.75
N ARG A 77 -8.22 0.40 -9.42
CA ARG A 77 -8.86 -0.23 -10.59
C ARG A 77 -7.88 -0.38 -11.75
N MET A 78 -7.14 0.67 -12.09
CA MET A 78 -6.12 0.62 -13.14
C MET A 78 -5.07 -0.45 -12.84
N ALA A 79 -4.57 -0.54 -11.60
CA ALA A 79 -3.61 -1.57 -11.20
C ALA A 79 -4.18 -2.99 -11.34
N ARG A 80 -5.47 -3.17 -11.03
CA ARG A 80 -6.18 -4.44 -11.22
C ARG A 80 -6.35 -4.80 -12.71
N GLU A 81 -6.73 -3.83 -13.55
CA GLU A 81 -6.94 -4.00 -14.99
C GLU A 81 -5.65 -4.36 -15.75
N LEU A 82 -4.48 -4.04 -15.19
CA LEU A 82 -3.17 -4.41 -15.74
C LEU A 82 -2.80 -5.88 -15.53
N MET A 83 -3.44 -6.57 -14.59
CA MET A 83 -3.11 -7.95 -14.22
C MET A 83 -4.05 -8.95 -14.91
N ALA A 84 -3.62 -10.20 -15.08
CA ALA A 84 -4.53 -11.22 -15.56
C ALA A 84 -5.59 -11.57 -14.49
N ASN A 85 -6.70 -12.15 -14.95
CA ASN A 85 -7.77 -12.57 -14.05
C ASN A 85 -7.24 -13.53 -12.97
N GLY A 86 -7.40 -13.14 -11.70
CA GLY A 86 -6.95 -13.93 -10.55
C GLY A 86 -5.53 -13.62 -10.06
N GLU A 87 -4.79 -12.73 -10.72
CA GLU A 87 -3.42 -12.36 -10.32
C GLU A 87 -3.35 -11.11 -9.43
N PHE A 88 -4.47 -10.40 -9.26
CA PHE A 88 -4.58 -9.22 -8.41
C PHE A 88 -5.50 -9.47 -7.22
N VAL A 89 -5.01 -9.17 -6.02
CA VAL A 89 -5.75 -9.26 -4.75
C VAL A 89 -5.64 -7.91 -4.03
N GLU A 90 -6.78 -7.23 -3.86
CA GLU A 90 -6.87 -5.98 -3.10
C GLU A 90 -7.09 -6.28 -1.62
N VAL A 91 -6.10 -5.89 -0.81
CA VAL A 91 -6.16 -6.03 0.64
C VAL A 91 -6.42 -4.66 1.27
N PHE A 92 -7.64 -4.45 1.77
CA PHE A 92 -7.99 -3.24 2.49
C PHE A 92 -7.55 -3.34 3.96
N VAL A 93 -6.43 -2.71 4.30
CA VAL A 93 -5.97 -2.56 5.68
C VAL A 93 -6.68 -1.37 6.33
N ASP A 94 -7.77 -1.68 7.02
CA ASP A 94 -8.68 -0.73 7.64
C ASP A 94 -8.26 -0.47 9.10
N THR A 95 -7.62 0.67 9.29
CA THR A 95 -7.26 1.22 10.60
C THR A 95 -7.88 2.62 10.71
N PRO A 96 -8.64 2.94 11.77
CA PRO A 96 -9.18 4.28 11.97
C PRO A 96 -8.08 5.35 11.94
N PHE A 97 -8.42 6.53 11.41
CA PHE A 97 -7.48 7.64 11.26
C PHE A 97 -6.85 8.04 12.59
N GLU A 98 -7.65 8.12 13.66
CA GLU A 98 -7.21 8.49 15.01
C GLU A 98 -6.15 7.52 15.53
N GLU A 99 -6.32 6.23 15.24
CA GLU A 99 -5.36 5.20 15.66
C GLU A 99 -4.09 5.25 14.80
N CYS A 100 -4.19 5.56 13.50
CA CYS A 100 -3.03 5.84 12.66
C CYS A 100 -2.25 7.05 13.16
N ALA A 101 -2.94 8.15 13.46
CA ALA A 101 -2.36 9.40 13.96
C ALA A 101 -1.77 9.23 15.38
N ARG A 102 -2.38 8.40 16.23
CA ARG A 102 -1.83 8.08 17.56
C ARG A 102 -0.54 7.27 17.48
N ARG A 103 -0.42 6.35 16.52
CA ARG A 103 0.77 5.50 16.33
C ARG A 103 1.94 6.26 15.69
N ASP A 104 1.64 7.13 14.73
CA ASP A 104 2.54 7.99 13.94
C ASP A 104 4.05 7.66 13.98
N PRO A 105 4.47 6.48 13.49
CA PRO A 105 5.83 5.99 13.67
C PRO A 105 6.88 6.82 12.92
N LYS A 106 6.46 7.61 11.92
CA LYS A 106 7.33 8.48 11.11
C LYS A 106 7.14 9.97 11.44
N GLY A 107 6.29 10.32 12.41
CA GLY A 107 5.97 11.71 12.76
C GLY A 107 5.26 12.48 11.63
N LEU A 108 4.69 11.79 10.64
CA LEU A 108 4.11 12.42 9.46
C LEU A 108 2.72 12.97 9.73
N TYR A 109 1.92 12.30 10.57
CA TYR A 109 0.59 12.79 10.94
C TYR A 109 0.70 14.05 11.78
N ALA A 110 1.60 14.10 12.75
CA ALA A 110 1.83 15.29 13.57
C ALA A 110 2.24 16.49 12.71
N ARG A 111 3.16 16.30 11.76
CA ARG A 111 3.60 17.35 10.83
C ARG A 111 2.50 17.80 9.88
N ALA A 112 1.67 16.89 9.38
CA ALA A 112 0.51 17.22 8.56
C ALA A 112 -0.54 18.03 9.34
N LEU A 113 -0.85 17.63 10.58
CA LEU A 113 -1.79 18.35 11.45
C LEU A 113 -1.28 19.76 11.83
N ASN A 114 0.04 19.96 11.87
CA ASN A 114 0.66 21.27 12.07
C ASN A 114 0.77 22.10 10.77
N GLY A 115 0.29 21.59 9.63
CA GLY A 115 0.32 22.29 8.33
C GLY A 115 1.69 22.30 7.65
N GLU A 116 2.67 21.54 8.14
CA GLU A 116 4.01 21.43 7.54
C GLU A 116 4.04 20.55 6.29
N ILE A 117 3.09 19.61 6.18
CA ILE A 117 2.91 18.72 5.03
C ILE A 117 1.54 19.00 4.43
N LYS A 118 1.53 19.37 3.15
CA LYS A 118 0.31 19.54 2.36
C LYS A 118 -0.03 18.26 1.59
N ASN A 119 -1.30 18.10 1.23
CA ASN A 119 -1.86 16.98 0.49
C ASN A 119 -1.60 15.63 1.19
N PHE A 120 -1.75 15.60 2.50
CA PHE A 120 -1.65 14.42 3.33
C PHE A 120 -2.97 13.64 3.36
N THR A 121 -2.91 12.38 2.96
CA THR A 121 -4.07 11.49 2.90
C THR A 121 -4.72 11.32 4.27
N GLY A 122 -6.02 11.61 4.36
CA GLY A 122 -6.80 11.57 5.60
C GLY A 122 -6.83 12.89 6.38
N VAL A 123 -6.09 13.92 5.95
CA VAL A 123 -6.17 15.28 6.52
C VAL A 123 -6.74 16.25 5.49
N ASP A 124 -5.99 16.51 4.42
CA ASP A 124 -6.30 17.48 3.36
C ASP A 124 -6.36 16.85 1.96
N SER A 125 -6.16 15.53 1.85
CA SER A 125 -6.40 14.72 0.66
C SER A 125 -7.30 13.51 1.00
N PRO A 126 -8.29 13.16 0.16
CA PRO A 126 -9.26 12.13 0.50
C PRO A 126 -8.66 10.72 0.52
N TYR A 127 -9.36 9.80 1.18
CA TYR A 127 -9.13 8.36 1.08
C TYR A 127 -10.45 7.68 0.71
N GLU A 128 -10.54 7.20 -0.53
CA GLU A 128 -11.69 6.46 -1.04
C GLU A 128 -11.54 5.00 -0.62
N ALA A 129 -12.32 4.56 0.38
CA ALA A 129 -12.28 3.18 0.83
C ALA A 129 -12.60 2.20 -0.32
N PRO A 130 -11.91 1.06 -0.43
CA PRO A 130 -12.26 0.01 -1.40
C PRO A 130 -13.70 -0.50 -1.17
N GLU A 131 -14.50 -0.54 -2.24
CA GLU A 131 -15.88 -1.03 -2.16
C GLU A 131 -15.96 -2.57 -2.10
N ASN A 132 -15.12 -3.25 -2.88
CA ASN A 132 -15.12 -4.72 -3.00
C ASN A 132 -13.69 -5.27 -2.95
N PRO A 133 -12.95 -5.07 -1.84
CA PRO A 133 -11.63 -5.69 -1.70
C PRO A 133 -11.79 -7.22 -1.56
N GLU A 134 -10.86 -8.00 -2.11
CA GLU A 134 -10.82 -9.44 -1.87
C GLU A 134 -10.62 -9.77 -0.39
N ILE A 135 -9.86 -8.93 0.34
CA ILE A 135 -9.60 -9.10 1.77
C ILE A 135 -9.77 -7.78 2.50
N HIS A 136 -10.59 -7.76 3.55
CA HIS A 136 -10.79 -6.59 4.43
C HIS A 136 -10.24 -6.86 5.83
N LEU A 137 -9.10 -6.24 6.14
CA LEU A 137 -8.39 -6.40 7.40
C LEU A 137 -8.75 -5.27 8.37
N LYS A 138 -9.68 -5.54 9.30
CA LYS A 138 -9.97 -4.65 10.43
C LYS A 138 -8.91 -4.82 11.51
N THR A 139 -8.07 -3.80 11.66
CA THR A 139 -6.83 -3.88 12.47
C THR A 139 -6.99 -3.54 13.94
N LEU A 140 -8.12 -2.94 14.35
CA LEU A 140 -8.31 -2.52 15.74
C LEU A 140 -8.45 -3.74 16.66
N GLY A 141 -7.70 -3.77 17.76
CA GLY A 141 -7.73 -4.86 18.72
C GLY A 141 -7.12 -6.18 18.25
N LYS A 142 -6.40 -6.19 17.12
CA LYS A 142 -5.74 -7.37 16.56
C LYS A 142 -4.25 -7.14 16.34
N SER A 143 -3.45 -8.19 16.52
CA SER A 143 -2.03 -8.22 16.23
C SER A 143 -1.76 -8.26 14.72
N ALA A 144 -0.52 -7.96 14.32
CA ALA A 144 -0.14 -8.05 12.91
C ALA A 144 -0.09 -9.51 12.45
N GLU A 145 0.23 -10.44 13.35
CA GLU A 145 0.23 -11.88 13.11
C GLU A 145 -1.17 -12.40 12.79
N GLU A 146 -2.20 -11.96 13.54
CA GLU A 146 -3.60 -12.28 13.24
C GLU A 146 -4.05 -11.72 11.89
N MET A 147 -3.54 -10.55 11.49
CA MET A 147 -3.83 -9.96 10.18
C MET A 147 -3.21 -10.72 9.01
N VAL A 148 -2.11 -11.44 9.25
CA VAL A 148 -1.41 -12.20 8.22
C VAL A 148 -2.05 -13.58 8.00
N GLU A 149 -2.74 -14.12 8.99
CA GLU A 149 -3.43 -15.43 8.92
C GLU A 149 -4.88 -15.33 8.41
N ALA A 150 -5.45 -14.13 8.38
CA ALA A 150 -6.83 -13.87 7.94
C ALA A 150 -6.95 -13.81 6.41
#